data_AF-A0A8T6NEV2-F1
#
_entry.id   AF-A0A8T6NEV2-F1
#
_cell.length_a   1.000
_cell.length_b   1.000
_cell.length_c   1.000
_cell.angle_alpha   90.00
_cell.angle_beta   90.00
_cell.angle_gamma   90.00
#
_symmetry.space_group_name_H-M   'P 1'
#
loop_
_entity.id
_entity.type
_entity.pdbx_description
1 polymer ?
#
loop_
_entity_poly.entity_id
_entity_poly.type
_entity_poly.pdbx_seq_one_letter_code
_entity_poly.pdbx_strand_id
1 'polypeptide(L)'
;DTDYDNDGASNSEETALGTDPLNPDTDNDGVVDGKEVEDSTDPLDPCSLVIAHQTEEAGIESWDSLDCDGDGVSNYQELKKTLQDRTSGEVIVLLDTDGDGIYDYLDTDDDGDGILTQNELPDANGDGIPDDALDSDGDGIPDYRDIDDDGDGILTKNELPDANGDGIPDDARDTDGDGIPDYRDTDDDGDGIPTLLQQKDTDGDGVVDVAIDTDGDGTPDYLDKDDDNDGVADVIQIRSVKLSVEEEVVLLWGDKDYLEALPKEVVVEIYSGVKTLFKVNWNLIESINIYKRGTYELTGDLVIPTGYYNAYDIPGKLRVIVLPKPAPLDVTLTNTTFAGSTTQFFISVGDFAVIDPVDNIHVVSLLGDGYDNKFFEIKDNILFWSSAERAAGKTTFSILVRVTDRDGNTLDKFFTITRNRPSLDSLTIYNTFTPNGNQYNDTWGVPGIRFYEGARISVYERGGYRVFYTENPDIRWDGTSEGKEMPVGSYYWVVEVAETGQIRRGIVNLLRK
;
A
#
# COMPACT_ATOMS: atom_id res chain seq x y z
N ASP A 1 -30.54 -65.04 62.96
CA ASP A 1 -29.10 -65.20 62.85
C ASP A 1 -28.41 -64.61 64.05
N THR A 2 -27.21 -65.07 64.36
CA THR A 2 -26.30 -64.32 65.25
C THR A 2 -25.35 -63.51 64.37
N ASP A 3 -24.74 -62.50 64.99
CA ASP A 3 -23.70 -61.62 64.47
C ASP A 3 -22.72 -61.54 65.64
N TYR A 4 -21.48 -61.98 65.45
CA TYR A 4 -20.55 -62.27 66.55
C TYR A 4 -19.59 -61.12 66.84
N ASP A 5 -19.18 -60.39 65.81
CA ASP A 5 -18.34 -59.20 65.82
C ASP A 5 -19.14 -57.89 65.84
N ASN A 6 -20.44 -57.91 65.51
CA ASN A 6 -21.39 -56.79 65.55
C ASN A 6 -21.10 -55.73 64.48
N ASP A 7 -20.75 -56.18 63.29
CA ASP A 7 -20.35 -55.38 62.14
C ASP A 7 -21.56 -55.01 61.24
N GLY A 8 -22.67 -55.73 61.39
CA GLY A 8 -23.92 -55.54 60.63
C GLY A 8 -24.24 -56.68 59.66
N ALA A 9 -23.28 -57.57 59.36
CA ALA A 9 -23.50 -58.82 58.67
C ALA A 9 -23.88 -59.92 59.66
N SER A 10 -24.62 -60.93 59.19
CA SER A 10 -24.89 -62.10 60.03
C SER A 10 -23.91 -63.23 59.79
N ASN A 11 -23.64 -64.06 60.81
CA ASN A 11 -22.77 -65.25 60.68
C ASN A 11 -23.09 -66.12 59.45
N SER A 12 -24.36 -66.23 59.07
CA SER A 12 -24.76 -67.02 57.89
C SER A 12 -24.54 -66.32 56.56
N GLU A 13 -24.57 -64.99 56.55
CA GLU A 13 -24.25 -64.10 55.42
C GLU A 13 -22.74 -64.04 55.20
N GLU A 14 -21.96 -63.83 56.26
CA GLU A 14 -20.50 -63.86 56.23
C GLU A 14 -19.98 -65.20 55.71
N THR A 15 -20.51 -66.32 56.22
CA THR A 15 -20.17 -67.66 55.71
C THR A 15 -20.51 -67.84 54.22
N ALA A 16 -21.53 -67.13 53.71
CA ALA A 16 -21.94 -67.21 52.32
C ALA A 16 -21.07 -66.35 51.40
N LEU A 17 -20.58 -65.21 51.89
CA LEU A 17 -19.68 -64.30 51.18
C LEU A 17 -18.21 -64.76 51.26
N GLY A 18 -17.86 -65.54 52.29
CA GLY A 18 -16.50 -66.02 52.51
C GLY A 18 -15.69 -65.17 53.48
N THR A 19 -16.34 -64.20 54.14
CA THR A 19 -15.75 -63.36 55.19
C THR A 19 -15.60 -64.11 56.53
N ASP A 20 -14.85 -63.55 57.48
CA ASP A 20 -14.56 -64.20 58.78
C ASP A 20 -15.57 -63.77 59.86
N PRO A 21 -16.46 -64.66 60.36
CA PRO A 21 -17.51 -64.32 61.35
C PRO A 21 -17.06 -63.92 62.76
N LEU A 22 -15.79 -63.59 62.92
CA LEU A 22 -15.16 -63.10 64.13
C LEU A 22 -14.30 -61.85 63.87
N ASN A 23 -14.26 -61.38 62.63
CA ASN A 23 -13.49 -60.24 62.18
C ASN A 23 -14.43 -59.24 61.49
N PRO A 24 -14.73 -58.09 62.12
CA PRO A 24 -15.70 -57.13 61.59
C PRO A 24 -15.31 -56.47 60.25
N ASP A 25 -14.06 -56.59 59.82
CA ASP A 25 -13.50 -56.04 58.58
C ASP A 25 -12.50 -57.07 58.02
N THR A 26 -12.94 -57.86 57.04
CA THR A 26 -12.21 -59.05 56.58
C THR A 26 -10.98 -58.71 55.73
N ASP A 27 -11.09 -57.74 54.82
CA ASP A 27 -9.98 -57.35 53.94
C ASP A 27 -9.09 -56.24 54.52
N ASN A 28 -9.47 -55.66 55.66
CA ASN A 28 -8.74 -54.66 56.44
C ASN A 28 -8.59 -53.33 55.70
N ASP A 29 -9.63 -52.92 54.98
CA ASP A 29 -9.68 -51.62 54.30
C ASP A 29 -10.28 -50.50 55.17
N GLY A 30 -10.84 -50.85 56.33
CA GLY A 30 -11.44 -49.92 57.30
C GLY A 30 -12.92 -49.66 57.11
N VAL A 31 -13.59 -50.38 56.22
CA VAL A 31 -15.04 -50.55 56.11
C VAL A 31 -15.41 -51.93 56.68
N VAL A 32 -16.49 -51.99 57.45
CA VAL A 32 -16.94 -53.27 58.02
C VAL A 32 -17.71 -54.10 57.00
N ASP A 33 -17.61 -55.44 57.03
CA ASP A 33 -18.19 -56.33 56.01
C ASP A 33 -19.70 -56.05 55.82
N GLY A 34 -20.44 -55.87 56.93
CA GLY A 34 -21.86 -55.54 56.91
C GLY A 34 -22.20 -54.21 56.21
N LYS A 35 -21.29 -53.23 56.24
CA LYS A 35 -21.47 -51.94 55.58
C LYS A 35 -21.22 -52.06 54.08
N GLU A 36 -20.20 -52.81 53.68
CA GLU A 36 -19.90 -53.09 52.28
C GLU A 36 -21.01 -53.85 51.57
N VAL A 37 -21.62 -54.83 52.25
CA VAL A 37 -22.83 -55.51 51.77
C VAL A 37 -23.99 -54.53 51.56
N GLU A 38 -24.15 -53.52 52.43
CA GLU A 38 -25.15 -52.45 52.26
C GLU A 38 -24.84 -51.59 51.02
N ASP A 39 -23.56 -51.29 50.78
CA ASP A 39 -23.09 -50.45 49.67
C ASP A 39 -22.93 -51.21 48.35
N SER A 40 -23.07 -52.53 48.37
CA SER A 40 -22.85 -53.43 47.23
C SER A 40 -21.38 -53.45 46.75
N THR A 41 -20.44 -53.29 47.67
CA THR A 41 -19.01 -53.52 47.47
C THR A 41 -18.64 -54.97 47.87
N ASP A 42 -17.44 -55.43 47.53
CA ASP A 42 -16.96 -56.80 47.83
C ASP A 42 -16.10 -56.81 49.11
N PRO A 43 -16.59 -57.41 50.23
CA PRO A 43 -15.86 -57.42 51.52
C PRO A 43 -14.59 -58.29 51.58
N LEU A 44 -14.15 -58.78 50.43
CA LEU A 44 -12.92 -59.53 50.27
C LEU A 44 -11.93 -58.81 49.35
N ASP A 45 -12.31 -57.65 48.81
CA ASP A 45 -11.54 -56.86 47.88
C ASP A 45 -11.40 -55.43 48.42
N PRO A 46 -10.23 -55.09 49.00
CA PRO A 46 -10.03 -53.79 49.61
C PRO A 46 -10.09 -52.65 48.58
N CYS A 47 -10.05 -52.93 47.28
CA CYS A 47 -10.21 -51.92 46.23
C CYS A 47 -11.68 -51.65 45.87
N SER A 48 -12.62 -52.46 46.35
CA SER A 48 -14.04 -52.34 46.01
C SER A 48 -14.78 -51.29 46.84
N LEU A 49 -14.16 -50.69 47.85
CA LEU A 49 -14.83 -49.93 48.89
C LEU A 49 -15.43 -48.59 48.45
N VAL A 50 -16.36 -48.07 49.27
CA VAL A 50 -16.79 -46.66 49.19
C VAL A 50 -15.98 -45.84 50.18
N ILE A 51 -15.05 -45.00 49.69
CA ILE A 51 -14.07 -44.26 50.53
C ILE A 51 -14.73 -43.45 51.64
N ALA A 52 -15.93 -42.91 51.39
CA ALA A 52 -16.71 -42.15 52.36
C ALA A 52 -17.17 -42.96 53.59
N HIS A 53 -17.09 -44.28 53.54
CA HIS A 53 -17.50 -45.19 54.62
C HIS A 53 -16.32 -45.82 55.37
N GLN A 54 -15.08 -45.54 54.98
CA GLN A 54 -13.90 -45.93 55.78
C GLN A 54 -13.90 -45.18 57.11
N THR A 55 -13.87 -45.93 58.21
CA THR A 55 -13.94 -45.38 59.57
C THR A 55 -12.81 -45.84 60.49
N GLU A 56 -12.06 -46.88 60.11
CA GLU A 56 -10.93 -47.38 60.90
C GLU A 56 -9.58 -46.82 60.43
N GLU A 57 -8.82 -46.19 61.33
CA GLU A 57 -7.51 -45.58 61.04
C GLU A 57 -6.49 -46.60 60.50
N ALA A 58 -6.48 -47.82 61.02
CA ALA A 58 -5.57 -48.86 60.56
C ALA A 58 -5.93 -49.39 59.16
N GLY A 59 -7.23 -49.47 58.85
CA GLY A 59 -7.70 -49.87 57.51
C GLY A 59 -7.42 -48.78 56.47
N ILE A 60 -7.55 -47.51 56.86
CA ILE A 60 -7.11 -46.36 56.06
C ILE A 60 -5.63 -46.48 55.70
N GLU A 61 -4.73 -46.70 56.67
CA GLU A 61 -3.29 -46.84 56.40
C GLU A 61 -2.97 -48.07 55.53
N SER A 62 -3.74 -49.16 55.69
CA SER A 62 -3.61 -50.38 54.88
C SER A 62 -3.97 -50.09 53.42
N TRP A 63 -5.16 -49.52 53.20
CA TRP A 63 -5.67 -49.18 51.89
C TRP A 63 -4.84 -48.10 51.18
N ASP A 64 -4.38 -47.08 51.90
CA ASP A 64 -3.50 -46.01 51.40
C ASP A 64 -2.20 -46.57 50.80
N SER A 65 -1.77 -47.77 51.23
CA SER A 65 -0.55 -48.44 50.75
C SER A 65 -0.78 -49.45 49.62
N LEU A 66 -2.03 -49.67 49.22
CA LEU A 66 -2.39 -50.51 48.08
C LEU A 66 -2.23 -49.71 46.77
N ASP A 67 -2.24 -50.47 45.68
CA ASP A 67 -2.15 -50.05 44.28
C ASP A 67 -3.25 -50.88 43.59
N CYS A 68 -4.41 -50.25 43.39
CA CYS A 68 -5.68 -50.95 43.16
C CYS A 68 -5.97 -51.22 41.68
N ASP A 69 -5.58 -50.30 40.83
CA ASP A 69 -5.60 -50.37 39.38
C ASP A 69 -4.33 -51.06 38.82
N GLY A 70 -3.22 -51.05 39.57
CA GLY A 70 -2.01 -51.82 39.26
C GLY A 70 -0.99 -51.05 38.42
N ASP A 71 -1.04 -49.72 38.41
CA ASP A 71 -0.14 -48.86 37.64
C ASP A 71 1.24 -48.62 38.28
N GLY A 72 1.40 -49.02 39.55
CA GLY A 72 2.63 -48.85 40.33
C GLY A 72 2.63 -47.62 41.24
N VAL A 73 1.57 -46.80 41.23
CA VAL A 73 1.33 -45.71 42.16
C VAL A 73 0.45 -46.22 43.30
N SER A 74 0.75 -45.82 44.54
CA SER A 74 -0.14 -46.16 45.64
C SER A 74 -1.37 -45.27 45.65
N ASN A 75 -2.52 -45.82 46.05
CA ASN A 75 -3.79 -45.12 46.25
C ASN A 75 -3.62 -43.77 46.95
N TYR A 76 -2.79 -43.70 48.00
CA TYR A 76 -2.55 -42.46 48.76
C TYR A 76 -2.00 -41.30 47.92
N GLN A 77 -1.20 -41.59 46.90
CA GLN A 77 -0.57 -40.58 46.04
C GLN A 77 -1.50 -40.12 44.91
N GLU A 78 -2.51 -40.90 44.59
CA GLU A 78 -3.53 -40.59 43.59
C GLU A 78 -4.71 -39.82 44.18
N LEU A 79 -4.79 -39.79 45.52
CA LEU A 79 -5.66 -38.87 46.22
C LEU A 79 -5.09 -37.44 46.25
N LYS A 80 -5.94 -36.45 45.95
CA LYS A 80 -5.55 -35.03 46.04
C LYS A 80 -5.42 -34.60 47.51
N LYS A 81 -4.19 -34.31 47.94
CA LYS A 81 -3.87 -33.80 49.29
C LYS A 81 -4.45 -32.39 49.53
N THR A 82 -5.67 -32.29 50.07
CA THR A 82 -5.98 -31.20 51.00
C THR A 82 -5.39 -31.52 52.39
N LEU A 83 -4.92 -30.51 53.10
CA LEU A 83 -4.03 -30.61 54.26
C LEU A 83 -4.57 -31.46 55.43
N GLN A 84 -4.28 -32.78 55.42
CA GLN A 84 -4.33 -33.73 56.55
C GLN A 84 -5.46 -33.51 57.59
N ASP A 85 -6.46 -34.40 57.56
CA ASP A 85 -6.62 -35.48 58.56
C ASP A 85 -7.97 -36.22 58.35
N ARG A 86 -7.91 -37.46 57.80
CA ARG A 86 -9.06 -38.38 57.61
C ARG A 86 -9.75 -38.72 58.95
N THR A 87 -9.04 -38.57 60.08
CA THR A 87 -9.53 -38.74 61.45
C THR A 87 -10.16 -37.48 62.07
N SER A 88 -10.14 -36.32 61.39
CA SER A 88 -10.68 -35.04 61.91
C SER A 88 -11.90 -34.48 61.17
N GLY A 89 -12.33 -35.14 60.08
CA GLY A 89 -13.52 -34.76 59.30
C GLY A 89 -13.25 -33.80 58.14
N GLU A 90 -12.14 -34.00 57.41
CA GLU A 90 -11.81 -33.23 56.21
C GLU A 90 -12.34 -33.87 54.91
N VAL A 91 -12.50 -33.05 53.87
CA VAL A 91 -13.04 -33.41 52.56
C VAL A 91 -11.94 -34.05 51.72
N ILE A 92 -12.10 -35.34 51.42
CA ILE A 92 -11.31 -36.03 50.39
C ILE A 92 -11.83 -35.58 49.03
N VAL A 93 -10.93 -35.19 48.14
CA VAL A 93 -11.23 -34.97 46.73
C VAL A 93 -10.65 -36.16 45.99
N LEU A 94 -11.54 -37.00 45.46
CA LEU A 94 -11.18 -38.08 44.55
C LEU A 94 -10.77 -37.43 43.23
N LEU A 95 -9.60 -37.83 42.72
CA LEU A 95 -9.11 -37.40 41.43
C LEU A 95 -9.77 -38.28 40.35
N ASP A 96 -10.05 -37.66 39.22
CA ASP A 96 -10.78 -38.19 38.06
C ASP A 96 -10.24 -37.32 36.92
N THR A 97 -9.03 -37.65 36.48
CA THR A 97 -8.19 -36.76 35.66
C THR A 97 -8.80 -36.56 34.27
N ASP A 98 -9.30 -37.62 33.64
CA ASP A 98 -9.97 -37.57 32.34
C ASP A 98 -11.48 -37.24 32.40
N GLY A 99 -12.11 -37.39 33.58
CA GLY A 99 -13.52 -37.09 33.81
C GLY A 99 -14.49 -38.17 33.34
N ASP A 100 -14.05 -39.42 33.14
CA ASP A 100 -14.89 -40.53 32.69
C ASP A 100 -15.79 -41.12 33.81
N GLY A 101 -15.46 -40.79 35.08
CA GLY A 101 -16.17 -41.19 36.28
C GLY A 101 -15.62 -42.44 36.98
N ILE A 102 -14.50 -42.99 36.51
CA ILE A 102 -13.56 -43.81 37.26
C ILE A 102 -12.61 -42.84 37.98
N TYR A 103 -12.15 -43.22 39.17
CA TYR A 103 -11.21 -42.38 39.91
C TYR A 103 -9.82 -42.92 39.68
N ASP A 104 -8.80 -42.05 39.59
CA ASP A 104 -7.42 -42.40 39.26
C ASP A 104 -6.93 -43.69 39.96
N TYR A 105 -7.12 -43.81 41.29
CA TYR A 105 -6.76 -45.03 42.06
C TYR A 105 -7.46 -46.35 41.64
N LEU A 106 -8.39 -46.32 40.69
CA LEU A 106 -9.10 -47.44 40.06
C LEU A 106 -9.03 -47.40 38.53
N ASP A 107 -8.47 -46.33 37.96
CA ASP A 107 -8.32 -46.14 36.54
C ASP A 107 -6.96 -46.63 36.11
N THR A 108 -6.89 -47.32 34.97
CA THR A 108 -5.62 -47.83 34.44
C THR A 108 -5.00 -46.89 33.40
N ASP A 109 -5.71 -45.80 33.07
CA ASP A 109 -5.41 -44.79 32.05
C ASP A 109 -5.95 -43.46 32.60
N ASP A 110 -5.20 -42.84 33.51
CA ASP A 110 -5.64 -41.71 34.36
C ASP A 110 -6.14 -40.50 33.56
N ASP A 111 -5.47 -40.16 32.46
CA ASP A 111 -5.79 -39.00 31.60
C ASP A 111 -6.57 -39.34 30.32
N GLY A 112 -6.80 -40.64 30.08
CA GLY A 112 -7.62 -41.14 28.99
C GLY A 112 -7.03 -40.86 27.61
N ASP A 113 -5.70 -40.81 27.50
CA ASP A 113 -5.00 -40.57 26.25
C ASP A 113 -4.82 -41.84 25.38
N GLY A 114 -5.03 -43.01 25.99
CA GLY A 114 -4.94 -44.33 25.37
C GLY A 114 -3.65 -45.10 25.68
N ILE A 115 -2.70 -44.50 26.39
CA ILE A 115 -1.56 -45.18 27.02
C ILE A 115 -1.98 -45.57 28.43
N LEU A 116 -1.67 -46.80 28.86
CA LEU A 116 -1.94 -47.17 30.25
C LEU A 116 -0.94 -46.47 31.17
N THR A 117 -1.39 -45.97 32.31
CA THR A 117 -0.57 -45.28 33.33
C THR A 117 0.73 -46.04 33.63
N GLN A 118 0.67 -47.36 33.80
CA GLN A 118 1.86 -48.21 34.05
C GLN A 118 2.97 -48.12 32.98
N ASN A 119 2.64 -47.72 31.76
CA ASN A 119 3.53 -47.64 30.59
C ASN A 119 4.09 -46.24 30.38
N GLU A 120 3.71 -45.29 31.23
CA GLU A 120 4.11 -43.88 31.16
C GLU A 120 5.16 -43.50 32.20
N LEU A 121 5.71 -44.51 32.89
CA LEU A 121 6.71 -44.36 33.94
C LEU A 121 6.22 -43.47 35.11
N PRO A 122 5.07 -43.79 35.73
CA PRO A 122 4.50 -42.99 36.81
C PRO A 122 5.33 -43.08 38.10
N ASP A 123 6.09 -44.18 38.27
CA ASP A 123 7.11 -44.36 39.31
C ASP A 123 8.30 -45.14 38.71
N ALA A 124 9.32 -44.41 38.28
CA ALA A 124 10.45 -45.00 37.56
C ALA A 124 11.33 -45.90 38.45
N ASN A 125 11.29 -45.73 39.78
CA ASN A 125 12.09 -46.51 40.72
C ASN A 125 11.32 -47.64 41.42
N GLY A 126 9.99 -47.63 41.36
CA GLY A 126 9.09 -48.66 41.87
C GLY A 126 8.99 -48.70 43.40
N ASP A 127 9.05 -47.56 44.07
CA ASP A 127 8.86 -47.45 45.53
C ASP A 127 7.44 -47.03 45.97
N GLY A 128 6.52 -46.87 45.01
CA GLY A 128 5.13 -46.46 45.16
C GLY A 128 4.94 -44.94 45.29
N ILE A 129 5.99 -44.15 45.08
CA ILE A 129 5.96 -42.69 45.20
C ILE A 129 6.31 -42.06 43.84
N PRO A 130 5.39 -41.30 43.21
CA PRO A 130 5.62 -40.71 41.89
C PRO A 130 6.44 -39.41 41.99
N ASP A 131 7.58 -39.43 42.71
CA ASP A 131 8.49 -38.27 42.80
C ASP A 131 9.55 -38.20 41.69
N ASP A 132 9.63 -39.26 40.90
CA ASP A 132 10.45 -39.41 39.71
C ASP A 132 9.64 -39.84 38.47
N ALA A 133 8.33 -39.56 38.49
CA ALA A 133 7.45 -39.69 37.34
C ALA A 133 8.00 -38.92 36.13
N LEU A 134 7.74 -39.43 34.93
CA LEU A 134 8.04 -38.71 33.69
C LEU A 134 7.17 -37.44 33.59
N ASP A 135 7.78 -36.37 33.09
CA ASP A 135 7.21 -35.03 32.93
C ASP A 135 7.92 -34.44 31.72
N SER A 136 7.34 -34.67 30.55
CA SER A 136 7.96 -34.48 29.24
C SER A 136 8.12 -33.00 28.88
N ASP A 137 7.14 -32.16 29.20
CA ASP A 137 7.19 -30.70 28.98
C ASP A 137 7.79 -29.89 30.16
N GLY A 138 7.85 -30.50 31.36
CA GLY A 138 8.42 -29.91 32.56
C GLY A 138 7.50 -28.88 33.26
N ASP A 139 6.19 -28.91 33.03
CA ASP A 139 5.22 -28.00 33.66
C ASP A 139 4.88 -28.37 35.11
N GLY A 140 5.19 -29.62 35.50
CA GLY A 140 4.98 -30.19 36.82
C GLY A 140 3.73 -31.05 36.97
N ILE A 141 3.00 -31.32 35.89
CA ILE A 141 2.02 -32.40 35.74
C ILE A 141 2.77 -33.59 35.10
N PRO A 142 2.83 -34.76 35.74
CA PRO A 142 3.42 -35.94 35.12
C PRO A 142 2.63 -36.41 33.90
N ASP A 143 3.30 -37.02 32.92
CA ASP A 143 2.75 -37.51 31.65
C ASP A 143 1.43 -38.27 31.84
N TYR A 144 1.39 -39.26 32.73
CA TYR A 144 0.18 -40.06 33.02
C TYR A 144 -1.03 -39.30 33.61
N ARG A 145 -0.90 -37.99 33.79
CA ARG A 145 -1.96 -37.07 34.24
C ARG A 145 -2.08 -35.86 33.34
N ASP A 146 -1.32 -35.83 32.26
CA ASP A 146 -1.28 -34.73 31.32
C ASP A 146 -1.88 -35.18 30.00
N ILE A 147 -2.90 -34.46 29.57
CA ILE A 147 -3.58 -34.76 28.30
C ILE A 147 -2.78 -34.30 27.07
N ASP A 148 -1.65 -33.61 27.29
CA ASP A 148 -0.75 -32.96 26.32
C ASP A 148 0.70 -33.06 26.85
N ASP A 149 1.28 -34.25 26.76
CA ASP A 149 2.56 -34.67 27.38
C ASP A 149 3.73 -33.70 27.11
N ASP A 150 3.80 -33.14 25.89
CA ASP A 150 4.90 -32.31 25.44
C ASP A 150 4.57 -30.80 25.42
N GLY A 151 3.31 -30.47 25.71
CA GLY A 151 2.79 -29.12 25.81
C GLY A 151 2.80 -28.35 24.48
N ASP A 152 2.76 -29.06 23.35
CA ASP A 152 2.75 -28.44 22.04
C ASP A 152 1.35 -27.95 21.59
N GLY A 153 0.30 -28.33 22.32
CA GLY A 153 -1.08 -27.95 22.07
C GLY A 153 -1.93 -28.99 21.33
N ILE A 154 -1.33 -30.08 20.86
CA ILE A 154 -2.04 -31.25 20.35
C ILE A 154 -2.15 -32.25 21.49
N LEU A 155 -3.37 -32.64 21.83
CA LEU A 155 -3.57 -33.65 22.87
C LEU A 155 -2.92 -34.98 22.48
N THR A 156 -2.24 -35.65 23.41
CA THR A 156 -1.52 -36.91 23.21
C THR A 156 -2.35 -37.92 22.40
N LYS A 157 -3.62 -38.14 22.75
CA LYS A 157 -4.54 -39.05 22.02
C LYS A 157 -4.70 -38.79 20.53
N ASN A 158 -4.43 -37.57 20.05
CA ASN A 158 -4.55 -37.18 18.65
C ASN A 158 -3.24 -37.42 17.86
N GLU A 159 -2.20 -37.87 18.52
CA GLU A 159 -0.84 -38.00 17.97
C GLU A 159 -0.45 -39.44 17.70
N LEU A 160 -1.43 -40.35 17.85
CA LEU A 160 -1.25 -41.79 17.69
C LEU A 160 -0.18 -42.36 18.65
N PRO A 161 -0.36 -42.17 19.97
CA PRO A 161 0.58 -42.64 20.99
C PRO A 161 0.62 -44.17 21.09
N ASP A 162 -0.50 -44.83 20.77
CA ASP A 162 -0.63 -46.27 20.61
C ASP A 162 -1.48 -46.56 19.37
N ALA A 163 -0.82 -46.99 18.28
CA ALA A 163 -1.48 -47.16 17.01
C ALA A 163 -2.36 -48.44 16.95
N ASN A 164 -2.11 -49.40 17.85
CA ASN A 164 -2.82 -50.68 17.85
C ASN A 164 -3.88 -50.79 18.97
N GLY A 165 -3.83 -49.91 19.97
CA GLY A 165 -4.79 -49.79 21.06
C GLY A 165 -4.66 -50.91 22.10
N ASP A 166 -3.45 -51.40 22.38
CA ASP A 166 -3.17 -52.37 23.44
C ASP A 166 -2.66 -51.74 24.75
N GLY A 167 -2.57 -50.42 24.79
CA GLY A 167 -2.15 -49.60 25.92
C GLY A 167 -0.65 -49.46 26.07
N ILE A 168 0.15 -49.99 25.12
CA ILE A 168 1.61 -49.99 25.16
C ILE A 168 2.13 -49.11 24.03
N PRO A 169 2.94 -48.07 24.31
CA PRO A 169 3.38 -47.11 23.28
C PRO A 169 4.60 -47.63 22.48
N ASP A 170 4.64 -48.92 22.14
CA ASP A 170 5.76 -49.53 21.39
C ASP A 170 5.67 -49.33 19.87
N ASP A 171 4.52 -48.86 19.40
CA ASP A 171 4.21 -48.50 18.03
C ASP A 171 3.72 -47.06 17.86
N ALA A 172 4.03 -46.21 18.85
CA ALA A 172 3.82 -44.76 18.80
C ALA A 172 4.39 -44.15 17.50
N ARG A 173 3.72 -43.11 17.01
CA ARG A 173 4.20 -42.36 15.85
C ARG A 173 5.47 -41.57 16.21
N ASP A 174 6.41 -41.56 15.27
CA ASP A 174 7.69 -40.83 15.32
C ASP A 174 7.91 -40.32 13.89
N THR A 175 7.45 -39.10 13.63
CA THR A 175 7.29 -38.53 12.28
C THR A 175 8.64 -38.19 11.65
N ASP A 176 9.57 -37.61 12.41
CA ASP A 176 10.89 -37.24 11.92
C ASP A 176 11.95 -38.37 12.04
N GLY A 177 11.68 -39.39 12.86
CA GLY A 177 12.52 -40.56 13.06
C GLY A 177 13.72 -40.32 13.98
N ASP A 178 13.68 -39.32 14.86
CA ASP A 178 14.76 -39.00 15.79
C ASP A 178 14.81 -39.93 17.04
N GLY A 179 13.69 -40.64 17.28
CA GLY A 179 13.51 -41.61 18.35
C GLY A 179 12.76 -41.09 19.57
N ILE A 180 12.26 -39.85 19.54
CA ILE A 180 11.24 -39.32 20.45
C ILE A 180 9.88 -39.46 19.72
N PRO A 181 8.87 -40.10 20.32
CA PRO A 181 7.53 -40.13 19.73
C PRO A 181 6.90 -38.74 19.66
N ASP A 182 6.02 -38.53 18.68
CA ASP A 182 5.36 -37.24 18.41
C ASP A 182 4.73 -36.64 19.69
N TYR A 183 3.96 -37.44 20.44
CA TYR A 183 3.34 -37.00 21.69
C TYR A 183 4.32 -36.60 22.82
N ARG A 184 5.62 -36.71 22.59
CA ARG A 184 6.71 -36.26 23.50
C ARG A 184 7.71 -35.35 22.78
N ASP A 185 7.41 -34.90 21.56
CA ASP A 185 8.30 -34.12 20.72
C ASP A 185 7.69 -32.80 20.23
N THR A 186 8.13 -31.73 20.87
CA THR A 186 7.69 -30.36 20.54
C THR A 186 8.00 -29.85 19.11
N ASP A 187 8.67 -30.65 18.28
CA ASP A 187 9.03 -30.40 16.86
C ASP A 187 8.84 -31.70 16.05
N ASP A 188 7.64 -32.29 16.08
CA ASP A 188 7.22 -33.55 15.44
C ASP A 188 7.87 -33.90 14.09
N ASP A 189 7.95 -32.91 13.19
CA ASP A 189 8.46 -33.11 11.84
C ASP A 189 9.95 -32.78 11.72
N GLY A 190 10.58 -32.25 12.77
CA GLY A 190 11.99 -31.91 12.83
C GLY A 190 12.43 -30.86 11.80
N ASP A 191 11.55 -29.93 11.41
CA ASP A 191 11.89 -28.82 10.51
C ASP A 191 12.58 -27.65 11.24
N GLY A 192 12.48 -27.62 12.58
CA GLY A 192 13.04 -26.61 13.46
C GLY A 192 12.11 -25.45 13.80
N ILE A 193 10.81 -25.57 13.48
CA ILE A 193 9.71 -24.75 13.96
C ILE A 193 8.89 -25.59 14.94
N PRO A 194 8.85 -25.22 16.24
CA PRO A 194 8.04 -25.94 17.21
C PRO A 194 6.58 -26.09 16.78
N THR A 195 6.00 -27.26 16.94
CA THR A 195 4.65 -27.63 16.50
C THR A 195 3.61 -26.62 16.96
N LEU A 196 3.69 -26.19 18.24
CA LEU A 196 2.86 -25.14 18.84
C LEU A 196 2.79 -23.82 18.03
N LEU A 197 3.83 -23.48 17.27
CA LEU A 197 3.87 -22.26 16.44
C LEU A 197 3.25 -22.43 15.05
N GLN A 198 3.02 -23.67 14.62
CA GLN A 198 2.49 -24.03 13.31
C GLN A 198 0.95 -24.15 13.36
N GLN A 199 0.45 -24.51 14.53
CA GLN A 199 -0.96 -24.78 14.78
C GLN A 199 -1.85 -23.51 14.73
N LYS A 200 -3.11 -23.72 14.36
CA LYS A 200 -4.18 -22.71 14.44
C LYS A 200 -5.32 -23.26 15.29
N ASP A 201 -5.85 -22.44 16.19
CA ASP A 201 -7.12 -22.69 16.89
C ASP A 201 -8.16 -21.70 16.31
N THR A 202 -8.90 -22.15 15.29
CA THR A 202 -9.82 -21.27 14.54
C THR A 202 -11.03 -20.85 15.36
N ASP A 203 -11.51 -21.67 16.29
CA ASP A 203 -12.73 -21.40 17.06
C ASP A 203 -12.47 -20.93 18.50
N GLY A 204 -11.22 -20.97 18.95
CA GLY A 204 -10.76 -20.42 20.21
C GLY A 204 -11.19 -21.25 21.40
N ASP A 205 -11.46 -22.55 21.21
CA ASP A 205 -11.91 -23.44 22.26
C ASP A 205 -10.77 -24.02 23.12
N GLY A 206 -9.52 -23.73 22.73
CA GLY A 206 -8.31 -24.19 23.41
C GLY A 206 -7.80 -25.53 22.89
N VAL A 207 -8.45 -26.13 21.89
CA VAL A 207 -7.98 -27.30 21.15
C VAL A 207 -7.58 -26.84 19.75
N VAL A 208 -6.39 -27.21 19.31
CA VAL A 208 -5.91 -26.84 17.98
C VAL A 208 -6.61 -27.62 16.87
N ASP A 209 -6.65 -27.02 15.68
CA ASP A 209 -7.22 -27.65 14.49
C ASP A 209 -6.25 -28.74 13.95
N VAL A 210 -6.27 -29.93 14.54
CA VAL A 210 -5.38 -31.08 14.23
C VAL A 210 -5.50 -31.68 12.81
N ALA A 211 -6.33 -31.10 11.94
CA ALA A 211 -6.67 -31.65 10.62
C ALA A 211 -6.51 -30.64 9.48
N ILE A 212 -5.71 -29.58 9.68
CA ILE A 212 -5.31 -28.72 8.56
C ILE A 212 -4.29 -29.49 7.72
N ASP A 213 -4.57 -29.58 6.43
CA ASP A 213 -3.75 -30.20 5.37
C ASP A 213 -3.87 -29.25 4.17
N THR A 214 -2.91 -28.33 4.07
CA THR A 214 -2.96 -27.14 3.22
C THR A 214 -2.83 -27.50 1.74
N ASP A 215 -2.01 -28.49 1.41
CA ASP A 215 -1.77 -28.94 0.04
C ASP A 215 -2.64 -30.15 -0.37
N GLY A 216 -3.23 -30.86 0.60
CA GLY A 216 -4.11 -31.99 0.40
C GLY A 216 -3.39 -33.31 0.13
N ASP A 217 -2.12 -33.47 0.52
CA ASP A 217 -1.35 -34.69 0.30
C ASP A 217 -1.66 -35.81 1.31
N GLY A 218 -2.36 -35.46 2.39
CA GLY A 218 -2.78 -36.35 3.46
C GLY A 218 -1.90 -36.32 4.71
N THR A 219 -0.85 -35.51 4.72
CA THR A 219 -0.03 -35.16 5.88
C THR A 219 -0.60 -33.87 6.50
N PRO A 220 -0.97 -33.85 7.78
CA PRO A 220 -1.33 -32.60 8.44
C PRO A 220 -0.17 -31.60 8.43
N ASP A 221 -0.48 -30.30 8.34
CA ASP A 221 0.51 -29.20 8.29
C ASP A 221 1.57 -29.33 9.40
N TYR A 222 1.16 -29.64 10.64
CA TYR A 222 2.08 -29.76 11.77
C TYR A 222 3.07 -30.94 11.68
N LEU A 223 2.85 -31.87 10.74
CA LEU A 223 3.71 -33.01 10.43
C LEU A 223 4.37 -32.88 9.03
N ASP A 224 4.14 -31.77 8.33
CA ASP A 224 4.64 -31.52 6.99
C ASP A 224 5.71 -30.41 7.00
N LYS A 225 6.84 -30.69 6.36
CA LYS A 225 8.00 -29.78 6.29
C LYS A 225 7.82 -28.69 5.22
N ASP A 226 6.79 -28.81 4.38
CA ASP A 226 6.43 -27.90 3.29
C ASP A 226 4.89 -27.91 3.11
N ASP A 227 4.18 -27.27 4.04
CA ASP A 227 2.71 -27.20 4.19
C ASP A 227 1.94 -27.01 2.87
N ASP A 228 2.46 -26.19 1.97
CA ASP A 228 1.81 -25.85 0.69
C ASP A 228 2.46 -26.51 -0.53
N ASN A 229 3.47 -27.36 -0.29
CA ASN A 229 4.27 -28.12 -1.25
C ASN A 229 4.73 -27.25 -2.43
N ASP A 230 5.06 -25.98 -2.16
CA ASP A 230 5.52 -25.03 -3.16
C ASP A 230 7.03 -25.14 -3.47
N GLY A 231 7.72 -26.01 -2.71
CA GLY A 231 9.15 -26.28 -2.81
C GLY A 231 10.01 -25.40 -1.91
N VAL A 232 9.40 -24.67 -0.98
CA VAL A 232 10.06 -23.82 0.02
C VAL A 232 9.63 -24.27 1.41
N ALA A 233 10.44 -25.11 2.03
CA ALA A 233 10.22 -25.59 3.40
C ALA A 233 9.86 -24.47 4.40
N ASP A 234 9.00 -24.76 5.37
CA ASP A 234 8.37 -23.77 6.24
C ASP A 234 9.36 -22.99 7.10
N VAL A 235 10.40 -23.65 7.62
CA VAL A 235 11.55 -23.00 8.28
C VAL A 235 12.22 -21.91 7.43
N ILE A 236 12.17 -22.01 6.10
CA ILE A 236 12.64 -21.00 5.14
C ILE A 236 11.52 -20.02 4.80
N GLN A 237 10.29 -20.51 4.62
CA GLN A 237 9.13 -19.71 4.28
C GLN A 237 8.87 -18.63 5.34
N ILE A 238 8.83 -19.00 6.62
CA ILE A 238 8.54 -18.11 7.76
C ILE A 238 9.50 -16.91 7.85
N ARG A 239 10.74 -17.06 7.35
CA ARG A 239 11.79 -16.02 7.29
C ARG A 239 11.94 -15.37 5.90
N SER A 240 11.12 -15.77 4.94
CA SER A 240 11.09 -15.21 3.59
C SER A 240 10.27 -13.91 3.52
N VAL A 241 10.63 -13.02 2.59
CA VAL A 241 9.85 -11.83 2.29
C VAL A 241 8.49 -12.24 1.72
N LYS A 242 7.41 -11.81 2.38
CA LYS A 242 6.02 -11.97 1.91
C LYS A 242 5.60 -10.83 1.02
N LEU A 243 5.87 -9.59 1.44
CA LEU A 243 5.62 -8.40 0.65
C LEU A 243 6.54 -7.24 1.03
N SER A 244 6.78 -6.35 0.06
CA SER A 244 7.34 -5.03 0.33
C SER A 244 6.21 -4.01 0.48
N VAL A 245 6.25 -3.19 1.53
CA VAL A 245 5.31 -2.08 1.69
C VAL A 245 5.63 -1.01 0.65
N GLU A 246 4.61 -0.57 -0.08
CA GLU A 246 4.77 0.50 -1.06
C GLU A 246 5.00 1.84 -0.36
N GLU A 247 6.18 2.42 -0.58
CA GLU A 247 6.50 3.77 -0.12
C GLU A 247 6.14 4.83 -1.18
N GLU A 248 6.02 6.10 -0.76
CA GLU A 248 5.73 7.21 -1.66
C GLU A 248 6.80 8.31 -1.56
N VAL A 249 7.35 8.72 -2.70
CA VAL A 249 8.26 9.87 -2.81
C VAL A 249 7.69 10.92 -3.76
N VAL A 250 7.73 12.17 -3.35
CA VAL A 250 7.30 13.31 -4.15
C VAL A 250 8.52 14.06 -4.69
N LEU A 251 8.59 14.20 -6.01
CA LEU A 251 9.66 14.88 -6.72
C LEU A 251 9.18 16.20 -7.34
N LEU A 252 10.06 17.19 -7.34
CA LEU A 252 9.85 18.42 -8.09
C LEU A 252 10.09 18.18 -9.58
N TRP A 253 9.34 18.90 -10.42
CA TRP A 253 9.52 18.86 -11.86
C TRP A 253 10.96 19.23 -12.26
N GLY A 254 11.61 18.36 -13.01
CA GLY A 254 12.94 18.58 -13.58
C GLY A 254 14.09 18.52 -12.58
N ASP A 255 13.84 18.04 -11.35
CA ASP A 255 14.88 17.82 -10.35
C ASP A 255 15.87 16.75 -10.82
N LYS A 256 17.14 17.14 -10.99
CA LYS A 256 18.18 16.25 -11.52
C LYS A 256 18.83 15.40 -10.43
N ASP A 257 18.68 15.79 -9.18
CA ASP A 257 19.30 15.13 -8.03
C ASP A 257 18.31 14.16 -7.34
N TYR A 258 17.19 13.86 -8.01
CA TYR A 258 16.10 13.03 -7.47
C TYR A 258 16.52 11.65 -6.98
N LEU A 259 17.63 11.10 -7.49
CA LEU A 259 18.17 9.81 -7.04
C LEU A 259 18.56 9.83 -5.56
N GLU A 260 18.98 10.99 -5.03
CA GLU A 260 19.29 11.14 -3.61
C GLU A 260 18.03 11.17 -2.72
N ALA A 261 16.88 11.52 -3.31
CA ALA A 261 15.59 11.56 -2.63
C ALA A 261 14.91 10.19 -2.56
N LEU A 262 15.38 9.19 -3.32
CA LEU A 262 14.84 7.83 -3.25
C LEU A 262 15.28 7.17 -1.92
N PRO A 263 14.38 6.47 -1.22
CA PRO A 263 14.72 5.74 -0.01
C PRO A 263 15.74 4.64 -0.32
N LYS A 264 16.67 4.39 0.60
CA LYS A 264 17.71 3.36 0.44
C LYS A 264 17.30 2.02 1.06
N GLU A 265 16.22 2.06 1.83
CA GLU A 265 15.66 0.95 2.58
C GLU A 265 14.14 1.01 2.41
N VAL A 266 13.48 -0.14 2.40
CA VAL A 266 12.03 -0.26 2.35
C VAL A 266 11.58 -1.17 3.48
N VAL A 267 10.37 -0.91 3.99
CA VAL A 267 9.73 -1.82 4.94
C VAL A 267 9.26 -3.06 4.20
N VAL A 268 9.65 -4.23 4.71
CA VAL A 268 9.20 -5.54 4.25
C VAL A 268 8.47 -6.24 5.38
N GLU A 269 7.45 -7.01 5.02
CA GLU A 269 6.77 -7.95 5.90
C GLU A 269 7.18 -9.36 5.47
N ILE A 270 7.65 -10.17 6.41
CA ILE A 270 7.99 -11.58 6.18
C ILE A 270 6.81 -12.49 6.53
N TYR A 271 6.88 -13.78 6.18
CA TYR A 271 5.75 -14.71 6.42
C TYR A 271 5.39 -14.87 7.89
N SER A 272 6.34 -14.75 8.82
CA SER A 272 6.04 -14.68 10.26
C SER A 272 5.21 -13.46 10.72
N GLY A 273 4.90 -12.53 9.81
CA GLY A 273 4.17 -11.29 10.09
C GLY A 273 5.02 -10.16 10.65
N VAL A 274 6.32 -10.39 10.91
CA VAL A 274 7.23 -9.36 11.38
C VAL A 274 7.54 -8.34 10.27
N LYS A 275 7.52 -7.05 10.63
CA LYS A 275 7.93 -5.95 9.75
C LYS A 275 9.35 -5.51 10.03
N THR A 276 10.19 -5.45 9.01
CA THR A 276 11.61 -5.09 9.11
C THR A 276 12.06 -4.22 7.92
N LEU A 277 13.26 -3.62 8.00
CA LEU A 277 13.81 -2.73 6.97
C LEU A 277 14.89 -3.43 6.17
N PHE A 278 14.68 -3.58 4.87
CA PHE A 278 15.68 -4.14 3.95
C PHE A 278 16.22 -3.06 3.03
N LYS A 279 17.52 -3.12 2.73
CA LYS A 279 18.14 -2.25 1.72
C LYS A 279 17.63 -2.63 0.34
N VAL A 280 17.51 -1.63 -0.53
CA VAL A 280 17.00 -1.82 -1.89
C VAL A 280 17.92 -1.17 -2.92
N ASN A 281 18.14 -1.86 -4.03
CA ASN A 281 18.81 -1.33 -5.22
C ASN A 281 17.75 -1.07 -6.29
N TRP A 282 17.35 0.19 -6.46
CA TRP A 282 16.31 0.55 -7.43
C TRP A 282 16.71 0.26 -8.87
N ASN A 283 15.82 -0.40 -9.62
CA ASN A 283 15.98 -0.62 -11.05
C ASN A 283 15.58 0.64 -11.83
N LEU A 284 16.58 1.43 -12.21
CA LEU A 284 16.37 2.71 -12.91
C LEU A 284 16.08 2.58 -14.41
N ILE A 285 15.97 1.35 -14.94
CA ILE A 285 15.70 1.10 -16.36
C ILE A 285 14.25 1.47 -16.70
N GLU A 286 13.33 1.37 -15.74
CA GLU A 286 11.98 1.94 -15.80
C GLU A 286 12.04 3.44 -15.46
N SER A 287 12.66 4.21 -16.36
CA SER A 287 13.10 5.57 -16.06
C SER A 287 11.95 6.51 -15.72
N ILE A 288 11.98 7.07 -14.51
CA ILE A 288 11.15 8.23 -14.12
C ILE A 288 11.41 9.37 -15.10
N ASN A 289 10.38 9.87 -15.76
CA ASN A 289 10.50 11.09 -16.56
C ASN A 289 10.23 12.31 -15.68
N ILE A 290 11.29 12.89 -15.12
CA ILE A 290 11.23 14.10 -14.28
C ILE A 290 10.67 15.33 -15.03
N TYR A 291 10.58 15.30 -16.36
CA TYR A 291 9.96 16.34 -17.19
C TYR A 291 8.55 15.98 -17.65
N LYS A 292 7.86 15.10 -16.93
CA LYS A 292 6.46 14.78 -17.15
C LYS A 292 5.80 14.47 -15.81
N ARG A 293 4.77 15.26 -15.49
CA ARG A 293 3.98 15.09 -14.26
C ARG A 293 3.30 13.73 -14.30
N GLY A 294 3.15 13.12 -13.13
CA GLY A 294 2.45 11.85 -13.02
C GLY A 294 2.99 10.97 -11.92
N THR A 295 2.38 9.81 -11.80
CA THR A 295 2.80 8.74 -10.90
C THR A 295 3.57 7.70 -11.69
N TYR A 296 4.72 7.32 -11.16
CA TYR A 296 5.60 6.27 -11.67
C TYR A 296 5.71 5.20 -10.59
N GLU A 297 5.81 3.94 -11.01
CA GLU A 297 6.08 2.82 -10.12
C GLU A 297 7.52 2.36 -10.39
N LEU A 298 8.29 2.18 -9.33
CA LEU A 298 9.66 1.69 -9.37
C LEU A 298 9.73 0.38 -8.61
N THR A 299 10.48 -0.54 -9.19
CA THR A 299 10.87 -1.80 -8.54
C THR A 299 12.35 -1.80 -8.27
N GLY A 300 12.78 -2.53 -7.24
CA GLY A 300 14.18 -2.66 -6.88
C GLY A 300 14.51 -4.01 -6.29
N ASP A 301 15.76 -4.42 -6.45
CA ASP A 301 16.26 -5.67 -5.90
C ASP A 301 16.53 -5.48 -4.40
N LEU A 302 15.91 -6.31 -3.57
CA LEU A 302 16.13 -6.31 -2.13
C LEU A 302 17.48 -6.94 -1.78
N VAL A 303 18.23 -6.32 -0.87
CA VAL A 303 19.46 -6.86 -0.31
C VAL A 303 19.11 -7.63 0.96
N ILE A 304 19.05 -8.95 0.84
CA ILE A 304 18.59 -9.84 1.90
C ILE A 304 19.66 -9.98 2.99
N PRO A 305 19.38 -9.61 4.25
CA PRO A 305 20.30 -9.81 5.36
C PRO A 305 20.46 -11.30 5.72
N THR A 306 21.56 -11.65 6.38
CA THR A 306 21.79 -13.01 6.89
C THR A 306 20.67 -13.45 7.82
N GLY A 307 20.13 -14.65 7.61
CA GLY A 307 19.02 -15.21 8.39
C GLY A 307 17.63 -14.97 7.80
N TYR A 308 17.54 -14.20 6.70
CA TYR A 308 16.31 -14.00 5.95
C TYR A 308 16.44 -14.54 4.53
N TYR A 309 15.29 -14.71 3.87
CA TYR A 309 15.21 -15.25 2.52
C TYR A 309 14.25 -14.41 1.65
N ASN A 310 14.28 -14.65 0.35
CA ASN A 310 13.32 -14.09 -0.60
C ASN A 310 12.99 -15.16 -1.64
N ALA A 311 12.44 -16.28 -1.17
CA ALA A 311 12.18 -17.46 -2.00
C ALA A 311 11.25 -17.16 -3.19
N TYR A 312 10.38 -16.15 -3.04
CA TYR A 312 9.38 -15.75 -4.03
C TYR A 312 9.79 -14.57 -4.91
N ASP A 313 11.07 -14.18 -4.90
CA ASP A 313 11.61 -13.07 -5.71
C ASP A 313 10.81 -11.75 -5.57
N ILE A 314 10.34 -11.43 -4.36
CA ILE A 314 9.56 -10.23 -4.09
C ILE A 314 10.44 -8.99 -4.30
N PRO A 315 10.08 -8.06 -5.20
CA PRO A 315 10.82 -6.82 -5.39
C PRO A 315 10.42 -5.78 -4.35
N GLY A 316 11.34 -4.87 -4.02
CA GLY A 316 10.98 -3.63 -3.35
C GLY A 316 10.14 -2.74 -4.27
N LYS A 317 9.07 -2.13 -3.74
CA LYS A 317 8.17 -1.25 -4.50
C LYS A 317 8.23 0.19 -4.00
N LEU A 318 8.24 1.13 -4.94
CA LEU A 318 8.19 2.56 -4.65
C LEU A 318 7.29 3.28 -5.64
N ARG A 319 6.38 4.08 -5.10
CA ARG A 319 5.55 5.01 -5.86
C ARG A 319 6.22 6.38 -5.90
N VAL A 320 6.48 6.89 -7.10
CA VAL A 320 7.08 8.21 -7.28
C VAL A 320 6.12 9.17 -7.95
N ILE A 321 5.86 10.31 -7.30
CA ILE A 321 4.98 11.36 -7.81
C ILE A 321 5.82 12.54 -8.28
N VAL A 322 5.86 12.76 -9.60
CA VAL A 322 6.45 13.98 -10.17
C VAL A 322 5.37 15.07 -10.20
N LEU A 323 5.59 16.12 -9.42
CA LEU A 323 4.69 17.27 -9.35
C LEU A 323 4.58 18.00 -10.70
N PRO A 324 3.45 18.69 -10.96
CA PRO A 324 3.32 19.53 -12.14
C PRO A 324 4.37 20.63 -12.16
N LYS A 325 4.79 21.02 -13.37
CA LYS A 325 5.65 22.19 -13.54
C LYS A 325 4.90 23.43 -13.02
N PRO A 326 5.53 24.32 -12.24
CA PRO A 326 4.98 25.63 -11.94
C PRO A 326 4.77 26.45 -13.23
N ALA A 327 3.66 27.19 -13.29
CA ALA A 327 3.30 28.01 -14.44
C ALA A 327 4.30 29.19 -14.64
N PRO A 328 4.44 29.71 -15.88
CA PRO A 328 5.21 30.92 -16.14
C PRO A 328 4.71 32.10 -15.30
N LEU A 329 5.63 32.88 -14.74
CA LEU A 329 5.31 33.95 -13.79
C LEU A 329 4.96 35.26 -14.49
N ASP A 330 5.71 35.63 -15.53
CA ASP A 330 5.44 36.84 -16.29
C ASP A 330 5.91 36.75 -17.75
N VAL A 331 5.39 37.64 -18.59
CA VAL A 331 5.90 37.90 -19.93
C VAL A 331 6.02 39.40 -20.15
N THR A 332 7.13 39.84 -20.71
CA THR A 332 7.43 41.24 -21.03
C THR A 332 7.73 41.39 -22.51
N LEU A 333 7.64 42.62 -23.02
CA LEU A 333 7.92 42.96 -24.40
C LEU A 333 8.93 44.11 -24.42
N THR A 334 10.04 43.96 -25.14
CA THR A 334 11.16 44.92 -25.10
C THR A 334 10.77 46.32 -25.58
N ASN A 335 9.81 46.40 -26.51
CA ASN A 335 9.29 47.66 -27.02
C ASN A 335 7.83 47.51 -27.42
N THR A 336 7.00 48.48 -27.05
CA THR A 336 5.57 48.52 -27.35
C THR A 336 5.23 49.55 -28.41
N THR A 337 6.23 50.15 -29.07
CA THR A 337 6.01 51.21 -30.07
C THR A 337 6.70 50.93 -31.39
N PHE A 338 6.06 51.25 -32.51
CA PHE A 338 6.69 51.11 -33.83
C PHE A 338 6.26 52.24 -34.77
N ALA A 339 7.09 52.58 -35.75
CA ALA A 339 6.74 53.55 -36.78
C ALA A 339 5.99 52.87 -37.92
N GLY A 340 4.84 53.42 -38.33
CA GLY A 340 4.13 52.94 -39.51
C GLY A 340 4.94 53.16 -40.79
N SER A 341 4.84 52.23 -41.75
CA SER A 341 5.50 52.35 -43.06
C SER A 341 4.49 52.44 -44.21
N THR A 342 4.88 53.18 -45.25
CA THR A 342 4.11 53.29 -46.49
C THR A 342 4.51 52.23 -47.51
N THR A 343 5.61 51.51 -47.27
CA THR A 343 6.22 50.55 -48.20
C THR A 343 6.50 49.18 -47.58
N GLN A 344 6.56 49.07 -46.26
CA GLN A 344 6.78 47.82 -45.54
C GLN A 344 5.52 47.42 -44.78
N PHE A 345 5.08 46.17 -44.96
CA PHE A 345 3.89 45.61 -44.30
C PHE A 345 4.25 44.60 -43.20
N PHE A 346 5.56 44.32 -43.02
CA PHE A 346 6.10 43.47 -41.98
C PHE A 346 7.15 44.26 -41.20
N ILE A 347 6.84 44.67 -39.96
CA ILE A 347 7.69 45.58 -39.16
C ILE A 347 7.87 44.98 -37.76
N SER A 348 9.13 44.83 -37.33
CA SER A 348 9.45 44.38 -35.97
C SER A 348 9.02 45.42 -34.94
N VAL A 349 8.29 44.99 -33.91
CA VAL A 349 7.84 45.85 -32.80
C VAL A 349 8.74 45.68 -31.59
N GLY A 350 8.90 44.45 -31.11
CA GLY A 350 9.72 44.11 -29.95
C GLY A 350 9.75 42.61 -29.69
N ASP A 351 10.67 42.18 -28.83
CA ASP A 351 10.93 40.79 -28.48
C ASP A 351 10.24 40.45 -27.15
N PHE A 352 9.64 39.27 -27.06
CA PHE A 352 9.09 38.80 -25.80
C PHE A 352 10.20 38.24 -24.91
N ALA A 353 10.08 38.47 -23.61
CA ALA A 353 10.91 37.84 -22.59
C ALA A 353 10.01 37.28 -21.49
N VAL A 354 10.05 35.97 -21.31
CA VAL A 354 9.25 35.22 -20.34
C VAL A 354 10.08 34.97 -19.08
N ILE A 355 9.46 35.14 -17.92
CA ILE A 355 10.01 34.78 -16.62
C ILE A 355 9.35 33.47 -16.21
N ASP A 356 10.12 32.38 -16.24
CA ASP A 356 9.70 31.04 -15.84
C ASP A 356 10.56 30.57 -14.66
N PRO A 357 9.95 30.04 -13.58
CA PRO A 357 10.68 29.64 -12.38
C PRO A 357 11.55 28.38 -12.57
N VAL A 358 11.29 27.58 -13.61
CA VAL A 358 11.96 26.28 -13.81
C VAL A 358 12.90 26.33 -15.02
N ASP A 359 12.40 26.70 -16.19
CA ASP A 359 13.18 26.67 -17.42
C ASP A 359 12.66 27.59 -18.52
N ASN A 360 13.51 27.92 -19.49
CA ASN A 360 13.17 28.84 -20.59
C ASN A 360 12.53 28.15 -21.81
N ILE A 361 11.87 26.99 -21.64
CA ILE A 361 11.21 26.28 -22.75
C ILE A 361 9.71 26.55 -22.71
N HIS A 362 9.26 27.40 -23.63
CA HIS A 362 7.89 27.84 -23.76
C HIS A 362 7.59 28.27 -25.19
N VAL A 363 6.30 28.38 -25.52
CA VAL A 363 5.80 28.94 -26.77
C VAL A 363 5.01 30.21 -26.47
N VAL A 364 5.31 31.29 -27.19
CA VAL A 364 4.57 32.55 -27.12
C VAL A 364 3.70 32.67 -28.37
N SER A 365 2.41 32.92 -28.17
CA SER A 365 1.41 32.98 -29.24
C SER A 365 0.37 34.08 -28.99
N LEU A 366 -0.34 34.49 -30.04
CA LEU A 366 -1.50 35.37 -29.90
C LEU A 366 -2.72 34.53 -29.57
N LEU A 367 -3.46 34.92 -28.53
CA LEU A 367 -4.60 34.16 -28.06
C LEU A 367 -5.86 34.49 -28.86
N GLY A 368 -6.12 33.67 -29.88
CA GLY A 368 -7.30 33.77 -30.74
C GLY A 368 -7.35 35.03 -31.61
N ASP A 369 -8.43 35.16 -32.38
CA ASP A 369 -8.61 36.25 -33.35
C ASP A 369 -9.19 37.55 -32.74
N GLY A 370 -9.37 37.57 -31.41
CA GLY A 370 -9.95 38.71 -30.69
C GLY A 370 -9.00 39.91 -30.57
N TYR A 371 -9.57 41.06 -30.19
CA TYR A 371 -8.86 42.34 -30.04
C TYR A 371 -8.18 42.81 -31.34
N ASP A 372 -6.91 43.20 -31.27
CA ASP A 372 -6.12 43.63 -32.42
C ASP A 372 -5.12 42.58 -32.91
N ASN A 373 -5.23 41.33 -32.44
CA ASN A 373 -4.31 40.24 -32.77
C ASN A 373 -4.14 40.06 -34.29
N LYS A 374 -5.22 40.25 -35.08
CA LYS A 374 -5.20 40.15 -36.54
C LYS A 374 -4.21 41.09 -37.25
N PHE A 375 -3.73 42.13 -36.57
CA PHE A 375 -2.76 43.07 -37.15
C PHE A 375 -1.29 42.64 -36.91
N PHE A 376 -1.09 41.62 -36.07
CA PHE A 376 0.22 41.21 -35.60
C PHE A 376 0.47 39.73 -35.85
N GLU A 377 1.74 39.36 -35.87
CA GLU A 377 2.21 38.00 -35.96
C GLU A 377 3.41 37.84 -35.03
N ILE A 378 3.55 36.68 -34.40
CA ILE A 378 4.72 36.36 -33.57
C ILE A 378 5.58 35.37 -34.34
N LYS A 379 6.85 35.71 -34.58
CA LYS A 379 7.85 34.81 -35.17
C LYS A 379 9.11 34.84 -34.34
N ASP A 380 9.62 33.65 -34.00
CA ASP A 380 10.85 33.49 -33.23
C ASP A 380 10.88 34.36 -31.96
N ASN A 381 9.73 34.42 -31.26
CA ASN A 381 9.52 35.22 -30.05
C ASN A 381 9.52 36.74 -30.24
N ILE A 382 9.45 37.21 -31.48
CA ILE A 382 9.38 38.63 -31.84
C ILE A 382 7.98 38.98 -32.33
N LEU A 383 7.42 40.06 -31.81
CA LEU A 383 6.17 40.64 -32.27
C LEU A 383 6.40 41.47 -33.52
N PHE A 384 5.69 41.14 -34.59
CA PHE A 384 5.68 41.90 -35.84
C PHE A 384 4.31 42.51 -36.08
N TRP A 385 4.28 43.76 -36.57
CA TRP A 385 3.16 44.24 -37.37
C TRP A 385 3.18 43.51 -38.70
N SER A 386 2.12 42.78 -39.03
CA SER A 386 2.06 41.89 -40.21
C SER A 386 0.87 42.18 -41.13
N SER A 387 0.05 43.17 -40.81
CA SER A 387 -1.19 43.42 -41.54
C SER A 387 -1.01 44.18 -42.86
N ALA A 388 -1.72 43.72 -43.88
CA ALA A 388 -2.02 44.51 -45.08
C ALA A 388 -3.17 45.51 -44.83
N GLU A 389 -4.01 45.28 -43.81
CA GLU A 389 -5.02 46.24 -43.42
C GLU A 389 -4.36 47.51 -42.88
N ARG A 390 -4.84 48.67 -43.32
CA ARG A 390 -4.24 49.95 -42.97
C ARG A 390 -4.43 50.33 -41.51
N ALA A 391 -5.47 49.81 -40.87
CA ALA A 391 -5.98 50.27 -39.57
C ALA A 391 -6.01 51.82 -39.52
N ALA A 392 -6.75 52.44 -40.45
CA ALA A 392 -6.76 53.88 -40.62
C ALA A 392 -7.17 54.59 -39.32
N GLY A 393 -6.51 55.70 -38.96
CA GLY A 393 -6.80 56.46 -37.73
C GLY A 393 -6.30 55.82 -36.44
N LYS A 394 -6.23 54.49 -36.38
CA LYS A 394 -5.87 53.74 -35.18
C LYS A 394 -4.38 53.88 -34.85
N THR A 395 -4.08 54.32 -33.63
CA THR A 395 -2.71 54.48 -33.12
C THR A 395 -2.38 53.55 -31.96
N THR A 396 -3.39 53.02 -31.27
CA THR A 396 -3.23 52.08 -30.16
C THR A 396 -3.90 50.76 -30.49
N PHE A 397 -3.23 49.66 -30.17
CA PHE A 397 -3.67 48.30 -30.43
C PHE A 397 -3.58 47.49 -29.15
N SER A 398 -4.62 46.74 -28.82
CA SER A 398 -4.60 45.82 -27.67
C SER A 398 -4.43 44.40 -28.18
N ILE A 399 -3.36 43.72 -27.76
CA ILE A 399 -3.13 42.31 -28.09
C ILE A 399 -3.16 41.47 -26.82
N LEU A 400 -3.65 40.24 -26.96
CA LEU A 400 -3.63 39.25 -25.89
C LEU A 400 -2.64 38.15 -26.24
N VAL A 401 -1.59 38.04 -25.45
CA VAL A 401 -0.50 37.10 -25.65
C VAL A 401 -0.66 35.95 -24.66
N ARG A 402 -0.55 34.71 -25.15
CA ARG A 402 -0.50 33.49 -24.36
C ARG A 402 0.90 32.90 -24.41
N VAL A 403 1.48 32.69 -23.25
CA VAL A 403 2.65 31.84 -23.05
C VAL A 403 2.16 30.46 -22.64
N THR A 404 2.68 29.40 -23.25
CA THR A 404 2.42 28.01 -22.87
C THR A 404 3.74 27.31 -22.62
N ASP A 405 3.90 26.74 -21.44
CA ASP A 405 5.09 25.95 -21.09
C ASP A 405 4.99 24.51 -21.61
N ARG A 406 6.07 23.74 -21.42
CA ARG A 406 6.14 22.32 -21.85
C ARG A 406 5.13 21.39 -21.18
N ASP A 407 4.61 21.76 -20.01
CA ASP A 407 3.65 20.97 -19.25
C ASP A 407 2.20 21.41 -19.55
N GLY A 408 2.04 22.39 -20.45
CA GLY A 408 0.75 22.93 -20.88
C GLY A 408 0.20 24.04 -19.97
N ASN A 409 0.95 24.50 -18.97
CA ASN A 409 0.52 25.62 -18.15
C ASN A 409 0.56 26.91 -18.97
N THR A 410 -0.44 27.77 -18.78
CA THR A 410 -0.61 28.98 -19.57
C THR A 410 -0.54 30.24 -18.73
N LEU A 411 0.08 31.28 -19.28
CA LEU A 411 0.01 32.66 -18.79
C LEU A 411 -0.52 33.55 -19.91
N ASP A 412 -1.60 34.29 -19.63
CA ASP A 412 -2.19 35.22 -20.57
C ASP A 412 -1.95 36.67 -20.11
N LYS A 413 -1.46 37.54 -21.00
CA LYS A 413 -1.17 38.95 -20.68
C LYS A 413 -1.52 39.89 -21.82
N PHE A 414 -2.14 41.02 -21.47
CA PHE A 414 -2.42 42.10 -22.41
C PHE A 414 -1.20 42.99 -22.65
N PHE A 415 -1.02 43.39 -23.90
CA PHE A 415 -0.07 44.43 -24.28
C PHE A 415 -0.77 45.52 -25.10
N THR A 416 -0.45 46.77 -24.78
CA THR A 416 -0.88 47.93 -25.57
C THR A 416 0.26 48.35 -26.49
N ILE A 417 0.09 48.16 -27.79
CA ILE A 417 1.06 48.54 -28.81
C ILE A 417 0.66 49.89 -29.41
N THR A 418 1.62 50.80 -29.54
CA THR A 418 1.41 52.14 -30.09
C THR A 418 2.11 52.29 -31.43
N ARG A 419 1.35 52.58 -32.47
CA ARG A 419 1.88 52.96 -33.78
C ARG A 419 2.15 54.46 -33.83
N ASN A 420 3.42 54.81 -33.93
CA ASN A 420 3.86 56.17 -34.20
C ASN A 420 3.50 56.55 -35.63
N ARG A 421 2.76 57.65 -35.78
CA ARG A 421 2.46 58.27 -37.08
C ARG A 421 2.93 59.72 -37.12
N PRO A 422 3.41 60.22 -38.26
CA PRO A 422 3.73 61.65 -38.43
C PRO A 422 2.49 62.53 -38.24
N SER A 423 2.66 63.83 -38.04
CA SER A 423 1.57 64.80 -38.16
C SER A 423 1.32 65.15 -39.64
N LEU A 424 0.14 65.66 -39.98
CA LEU A 424 -0.19 65.99 -41.37
C LEU A 424 0.80 67.01 -41.97
N ASP A 425 1.29 67.93 -41.15
CA ASP A 425 2.24 68.97 -41.54
C ASP A 425 3.63 68.42 -41.86
N SER A 426 4.05 67.33 -41.20
CA SER A 426 5.35 66.70 -41.45
C SER A 426 5.36 65.71 -42.60
N LEU A 427 4.20 65.40 -43.21
CA LEU A 427 4.17 64.56 -44.40
C LEU A 427 4.95 65.18 -45.56
N THR A 428 5.74 64.37 -46.25
CA THR A 428 6.40 64.80 -47.49
C THR A 428 5.40 64.74 -48.64
N ILE A 429 5.09 65.90 -49.22
CA ILE A 429 4.22 66.02 -50.40
C ILE A 429 5.07 66.62 -51.51
N TYR A 430 5.42 65.78 -52.49
CA TYR A 430 6.17 66.23 -53.66
C TYR A 430 5.34 67.21 -54.48
N ASN A 431 5.98 68.17 -55.13
CA ASN A 431 5.29 69.24 -55.87
C ASN A 431 5.38 69.06 -57.39
N THR A 432 5.89 67.93 -57.89
CA THR A 432 6.12 67.72 -59.33
C THR A 432 6.04 66.23 -59.66
N PHE A 433 5.47 65.89 -60.82
CA PHE A 433 5.49 64.53 -61.39
C PHE A 433 5.47 64.60 -62.93
N THR A 434 5.87 63.51 -63.59
CA THR A 434 6.11 63.42 -65.04
C THR A 434 5.50 62.16 -65.64
N PRO A 435 4.19 62.15 -65.97
CA PRO A 435 3.53 61.03 -66.64
C PRO A 435 4.07 60.86 -68.05
N ASN A 436 4.97 59.89 -68.24
CA ASN A 436 5.55 59.54 -69.54
C ASN A 436 5.61 58.00 -69.77
N GLY A 437 5.10 57.21 -68.82
CA GLY A 437 5.01 55.76 -68.92
C GLY A 437 6.33 55.02 -68.67
N ASN A 438 7.35 55.70 -68.13
CA ASN A 438 8.65 55.09 -67.83
C ASN A 438 8.72 54.41 -66.45
N GLN A 439 7.59 54.33 -65.74
CA GLN A 439 7.38 53.80 -64.39
C GLN A 439 7.96 54.67 -63.25
N TYR A 440 8.58 55.81 -63.56
CA TYR A 440 9.17 56.74 -62.59
C TYR A 440 8.42 58.07 -62.56
N ASN A 441 7.89 58.43 -61.39
CA ASN A 441 7.12 59.66 -61.18
C ASN A 441 5.94 59.82 -62.17
N ASP A 442 5.40 58.72 -62.68
CA ASP A 442 4.27 58.73 -63.60
C ASP A 442 2.96 59.13 -62.93
N THR A 443 2.90 58.99 -61.60
CA THR A 443 1.73 59.31 -60.81
C THR A 443 2.11 60.11 -59.57
N TRP A 444 1.17 60.91 -59.10
CA TRP A 444 1.31 61.76 -57.93
C TRP A 444 0.31 61.40 -56.84
N GLY A 445 0.76 61.38 -55.60
CA GLY A 445 -0.10 61.14 -54.45
C GLY A 445 0.66 61.37 -53.14
N VAL A 446 -0.03 61.16 -52.02
CA VAL A 446 0.53 61.37 -50.69
C VAL A 446 0.40 60.07 -49.89
N PRO A 447 1.37 59.13 -49.98
CA PRO A 447 1.26 57.82 -49.34
C PRO A 447 1.07 57.89 -47.83
N GLY A 448 1.61 58.94 -47.19
CA GLY A 448 1.53 59.15 -45.75
C GLY A 448 0.11 59.38 -45.22
N ILE A 449 -0.87 59.71 -46.07
CA ILE A 449 -2.25 59.88 -45.59
C ILE A 449 -2.89 58.54 -45.17
N ARG A 450 -2.26 57.40 -45.52
CA ARG A 450 -2.77 56.06 -45.17
C ARG A 450 -2.86 55.78 -43.68
N PHE A 451 -2.14 56.55 -42.86
CA PHE A 451 -2.19 56.43 -41.41
C PHE A 451 -3.38 57.13 -40.78
N TYR A 452 -4.18 57.84 -41.58
CA TYR A 452 -5.29 58.65 -41.10
C TYR A 452 -6.64 58.12 -41.55
N GLU A 453 -7.65 58.31 -40.71
CA GLU A 453 -9.03 57.95 -41.00
C GLU A 453 -9.76 59.09 -41.72
N GLY A 454 -10.50 58.73 -42.78
CA GLY A 454 -11.23 59.69 -43.61
C GLY A 454 -10.33 60.72 -44.29
N ALA A 455 -9.08 60.36 -44.59
CA ALA A 455 -8.18 61.22 -45.35
C ALA A 455 -8.53 61.22 -46.84
N ARG A 456 -8.61 62.40 -47.44
CA ARG A 456 -8.95 62.58 -48.85
C ARG A 456 -8.01 63.56 -49.54
N ILE A 457 -7.74 63.28 -50.81
CA ILE A 457 -6.96 64.14 -51.70
C ILE A 457 -7.88 64.65 -52.79
N SER A 458 -7.91 65.96 -52.97
CA SER A 458 -8.55 66.62 -54.11
C SER A 458 -7.51 67.43 -54.88
N VAL A 459 -7.49 67.33 -56.21
CA VAL A 459 -6.67 68.18 -57.09
C VAL A 459 -7.58 68.98 -57.98
N TYR A 460 -7.28 70.26 -58.15
CA TYR A 460 -8.04 71.25 -58.88
C TYR A 460 -7.19 71.91 -59.96
N GLU A 461 -7.79 72.18 -61.11
CA GLU A 461 -7.19 73.05 -62.11
C GLU A 461 -7.28 74.53 -61.71
N ARG A 462 -6.66 75.42 -62.49
CA ARG A 462 -6.63 76.86 -62.24
C ARG A 462 -8.03 77.50 -62.19
N GLY A 463 -9.00 76.93 -62.90
CA GLY A 463 -10.39 77.38 -62.88
C GLY A 463 -11.19 76.97 -61.64
N GLY A 464 -10.60 76.19 -60.73
CA GLY A 464 -11.26 75.69 -59.52
C GLY A 464 -12.08 74.41 -59.73
N TYR A 465 -12.10 73.84 -60.94
CA TYR A 465 -12.71 72.54 -61.20
C TYR A 465 -11.83 71.40 -60.67
N ARG A 466 -12.44 70.42 -60.01
CA ARG A 466 -11.74 69.25 -59.44
C ARG A 466 -11.42 68.26 -60.55
N VAL A 467 -10.13 68.03 -60.78
CA VAL A 467 -9.63 67.12 -61.83
C VAL A 467 -9.31 65.72 -61.30
N PHE A 468 -9.06 65.58 -60.00
CA PHE A 468 -8.82 64.29 -59.34
C PHE A 468 -9.36 64.29 -57.91
N TYR A 469 -9.88 63.14 -57.50
CA TYR A 469 -10.37 62.89 -56.15
C TYR A 469 -10.05 61.45 -55.75
N THR A 470 -9.54 61.28 -54.54
CA THR A 470 -9.42 59.96 -53.94
C THR A 470 -9.52 60.04 -52.43
N GLU A 471 -10.19 59.06 -51.84
CA GLU A 471 -10.12 58.73 -50.40
C GLU A 471 -9.16 57.55 -50.16
N ASN A 472 -8.68 56.94 -51.24
CA ASN A 472 -7.75 55.83 -51.19
C ASN A 472 -6.30 56.36 -51.35
N PRO A 473 -5.44 56.29 -50.31
CA PRO A 473 -4.04 56.72 -50.35
C PRO A 473 -3.20 56.04 -51.43
N ASP A 474 -3.60 54.86 -51.88
CA ASP A 474 -2.86 54.08 -52.86
C ASP A 474 -3.27 54.43 -54.31
N ILE A 475 -4.42 55.10 -54.51
CA ILE A 475 -4.80 55.65 -55.81
C ILE A 475 -4.07 56.97 -55.99
N ARG A 476 -3.31 57.06 -57.09
CA ARG A 476 -2.50 58.22 -57.42
C ARG A 476 -3.02 58.87 -58.69
N TRP A 477 -2.84 60.18 -58.79
CA TRP A 477 -3.21 60.94 -59.97
C TRP A 477 -2.16 60.77 -61.07
N ASP A 478 -2.58 60.35 -62.25
CA ASP A 478 -1.74 60.13 -63.43
C ASP A 478 -1.68 61.35 -64.37
N GLY A 479 -2.27 62.48 -63.97
CA GLY A 479 -2.36 63.67 -64.82
C GLY A 479 -3.49 63.62 -65.85
N THR A 480 -4.46 62.72 -65.69
CA THR A 480 -5.69 62.69 -66.49
C THR A 480 -6.92 63.11 -65.67
N SER A 481 -7.99 63.50 -66.36
CA SER A 481 -9.31 63.76 -65.78
C SER A 481 -10.38 63.32 -66.77
N GLU A 482 -11.35 62.51 -66.33
CA GLU A 482 -12.41 61.95 -67.19
C GLU A 482 -11.87 61.23 -68.46
N GLY A 483 -10.71 60.57 -68.33
CA GLY A 483 -10.04 59.88 -69.44
C GLY A 483 -9.32 60.81 -70.43
N LYS A 484 -9.29 62.12 -70.17
CA LYS A 484 -8.54 63.09 -70.97
C LYS A 484 -7.28 63.55 -70.26
N GLU A 485 -6.22 63.69 -71.03
CA GLU A 485 -4.96 64.24 -70.55
C GLU A 485 -5.10 65.70 -70.11
N MET A 486 -4.63 66.01 -68.91
CA MET A 486 -4.60 67.37 -68.41
C MET A 486 -3.41 68.16 -68.99
N PRO A 487 -3.56 69.46 -69.28
CA PRO A 487 -2.46 70.28 -69.80
C PRO A 487 -1.25 70.34 -68.85
N VAL A 488 -0.04 70.43 -69.42
CA VAL A 488 1.16 70.75 -68.64
C VAL A 488 0.95 72.08 -67.91
N GLY A 489 1.17 72.09 -66.60
CA GLY A 489 0.86 73.25 -65.78
C GLY A 489 0.84 72.96 -64.28
N SER A 490 0.45 73.98 -63.52
CA SER A 490 0.34 73.92 -62.07
C SER A 490 -1.11 73.72 -61.64
N TYR A 491 -1.31 72.78 -60.73
CA TYR A 491 -2.60 72.38 -60.17
C TYR A 491 -2.59 72.56 -58.65
N TYR A 492 -3.73 72.89 -58.08
CA TYR A 492 -3.89 73.05 -56.63
C TYR A 492 -4.33 71.74 -56.02
N TRP A 493 -3.65 71.28 -54.97
CA TRP A 493 -4.09 70.11 -54.22
C TRP A 493 -4.54 70.51 -52.81
N VAL A 494 -5.50 69.74 -52.29
CA VAL A 494 -6.02 69.83 -50.92
C VAL A 494 -6.00 68.43 -50.35
N VAL A 495 -5.32 68.26 -49.22
CA VAL A 495 -5.37 67.06 -48.39
C VAL A 495 -6.16 67.41 -47.13
N GLU A 496 -7.23 66.68 -46.87
CA GLU A 496 -8.09 66.88 -45.70
C GLU A 496 -8.13 65.57 -44.91
N VAL A 497 -7.99 65.66 -43.59
CA VAL A 497 -8.05 64.51 -42.69
C VAL A 497 -9.30 64.67 -41.81
N ALA A 498 -10.32 63.85 -42.06
CA ALA A 498 -11.60 63.98 -41.36
C ALA A 498 -11.47 63.78 -39.84
N GLU A 499 -10.67 62.80 -39.39
CA GLU A 499 -10.52 62.49 -37.95
C GLU A 499 -9.91 63.64 -37.12
N THR A 500 -9.02 64.45 -37.71
CA THR A 500 -8.35 65.56 -37.00
C THR A 500 -8.88 66.93 -37.38
N GLY A 501 -9.70 67.02 -38.45
CA GLY A 501 -10.13 68.27 -39.05
C GLY A 501 -9.02 69.07 -39.73
N GLN A 502 -7.80 68.51 -39.85
CA GLN A 502 -6.66 69.21 -40.42
C GLN A 502 -6.75 69.26 -41.95
N ILE A 503 -6.36 70.40 -42.52
CA ILE A 503 -6.36 70.65 -43.97
C ILE A 503 -5.00 71.20 -44.37
N ARG A 504 -4.38 70.58 -45.37
CA ARG A 504 -3.13 71.05 -45.98
C ARG A 504 -3.35 71.29 -47.47
N ARG A 505 -2.78 72.39 -47.98
CA ARG A 505 -2.93 72.82 -49.38
C ARG A 505 -1.58 73.10 -50.00
N GLY A 506 -1.50 72.98 -51.32
CA GLY A 506 -0.30 73.36 -52.05
C GLY A 506 -0.48 73.25 -53.56
N ILE A 507 0.65 73.29 -54.27
CA ILE A 507 0.71 73.24 -55.72
C ILE A 507 1.48 71.98 -56.15
N VAL A 508 0.98 71.31 -57.19
CA VAL A 508 1.69 70.24 -57.91
C VAL A 508 1.84 70.64 -59.37
N ASN A 509 3.03 70.46 -59.93
CA ASN A 509 3.36 70.71 -61.33
C ASN A 509 3.29 69.40 -62.11
N LEU A 510 2.44 69.38 -63.14
CA LEU A 510 2.38 68.33 -64.13
C LEU A 510 3.28 68.73 -65.29
N LEU A 511 4.32 67.93 -65.55
CA LEU A 511 5.25 68.11 -66.67
C LEU A 511 5.14 66.93 -67.64
N ARG A 512 5.17 67.20 -68.94
CA ARG A 512 5.36 66.19 -69.99
C ARG A 512 6.54 66.60 -70.86
N LYS A 513 7.37 65.63 -71.24
CA LYS A 513 8.48 65.82 -72.17
C LYS A 513 8.15 65.16 -73.50
#